data_AF-A0A8S2ZZ58-F1
#
_entry.id   AF-A0A8S2ZZ58-F1
#
_cell.length_a   1.000
_cell.length_b   1.000
_cell.length_c   1.000
_cell.angle_alpha   90.00
_cell.angle_beta   90.00
_cell.angle_gamma   90.00
#
_symmetry.space_group_name_H-M   'P 1'
#
loop_
_entity.id
_entity.type
_entity.pdbx_description
1 polymer ?
#
loop_
_entity_poly.entity_id
_entity_poly.type
_entity_poly.pdbx_seq_one_letter_code
_entity_poly.pdbx_strand_id
1 'polypeptide(L)'
;KLNKITGNKLNDVDGDRCQYQNQRVSLTVKFQNKNFDKFAVIRIIVTLVDNTGCIHSHEQLTYIRIHGYDTKFNIYLLYRDRPKDMTKNYTVHIDAYDKVNLLSILQVGYYQ
;
A
#
# COMPACT_ATOMS: atom_id res chain seq x y z
N LYS A 1 -15.47 10.99 2.16
CA LYS A 1 -14.07 11.37 1.88
C LYS A 1 -13.17 10.68 2.91
N LEU A 2 -12.30 9.73 2.49
CA LEU A 2 -11.32 9.10 3.40
C LEU A 2 -10.22 10.11 3.66
N ASN A 3 -10.08 10.53 4.92
CA ASN A 3 -9.32 11.74 5.23
C ASN A 3 -7.86 11.52 5.60
N LYS A 4 -7.36 10.27 5.65
CA LYS A 4 -5.92 9.99 5.70
C LYS A 4 -5.65 8.50 5.58
N ILE A 5 -4.86 8.11 4.60
CA ILE A 5 -4.11 6.86 4.62
C ILE A 5 -2.66 7.26 4.90
N THR A 6 -2.13 6.87 6.05
CA THR A 6 -0.72 7.09 6.35
C THR A 6 0.01 5.78 6.05
N GLY A 7 0.75 5.76 4.95
CA GLY A 7 1.73 4.71 4.65
C GLY A 7 3.06 5.07 5.28
N ASN A 8 3.54 4.28 6.24
CA ASN A 8 4.90 4.39 6.74
C ASN A 8 5.76 3.33 6.05
N LYS A 9 6.84 3.75 5.39
CA LYS A 9 7.93 2.86 4.97
C LYS A 9 8.66 2.42 6.24
N LEU A 10 8.66 1.12 6.53
CA LEU A 10 9.64 0.58 7.47
C LEU A 10 10.94 0.43 6.68
N ASN A 11 11.94 1.24 7.03
CA ASN A 11 13.29 1.04 6.54
C ASN A 11 13.83 -0.21 7.24
N ASP A 12 14.08 -1.27 6.47
CA ASP A 12 14.77 -2.45 6.98
C ASP A 12 16.20 -2.03 7.32
N VAL A 13 16.58 -2.22 8.60
CA VAL A 13 17.91 -1.84 9.13
C VAL A 13 18.95 -2.78 8.53
N ASP A 14 19.92 -2.23 7.80
CA ASP A 14 21.04 -2.96 7.21
C ASP A 14 21.98 -3.48 8.29
N GLY A 15 22.09 -4.81 8.36
CA GLY A 15 23.16 -5.52 9.05
C GLY A 15 23.68 -6.64 8.15
N ASP A 16 24.97 -6.96 8.25
CA ASP A 16 25.76 -7.80 7.31
C ASP A 16 25.21 -9.21 6.99
N ARG A 17 24.11 -9.64 7.60
CA ARG A 17 23.45 -10.94 7.36
C ARG A 17 22.13 -10.86 6.58
N CYS A 18 21.69 -9.67 6.14
CA CYS A 18 20.37 -9.44 5.52
C CYS A 18 20.40 -9.33 3.98
N GLN A 19 21.07 -10.24 3.28
CA GLN A 19 21.25 -10.15 1.82
C GLN A 19 19.95 -10.30 0.98
N TYR A 20 18.83 -10.70 1.60
CA TYR A 20 17.54 -10.88 0.92
C TYR A 20 16.48 -9.82 1.27
N GLN A 21 16.76 -8.90 2.20
CA GLN A 21 15.76 -7.91 2.64
C GLN A 21 15.57 -6.76 1.63
N ASN A 22 16.56 -6.50 0.77
CA ASN A 22 16.46 -5.50 -0.30
C ASN A 22 15.56 -5.89 -1.49
N GLN A 23 14.81 -6.99 -1.36
CA GLN A 23 13.94 -7.54 -2.41
C GLN A 23 12.44 -7.33 -2.15
N ARG A 24 12.08 -6.65 -1.06
CA ARG A 24 10.68 -6.35 -0.72
C ARG A 24 10.46 -4.89 -0.35
N VAL A 25 9.22 -4.46 -0.47
CA VAL A 25 8.73 -3.20 0.07
C VAL A 25 7.71 -3.53 1.15
N SER A 26 8.01 -3.10 2.37
CA SER A 26 7.14 -3.26 3.54
C SER A 26 6.36 -1.97 3.79
N LEU A 27 5.03 -2.04 3.69
CA LEU A 27 4.14 -0.91 3.88
C LEU A 27 3.14 -1.22 5.00
N THR A 28 3.06 -0.34 5.99
CA THR A 28 1.94 -0.35 6.95
C THR A 28 0.92 0.70 6.56
N VAL A 29 -0.29 0.26 6.27
CA VAL A 29 -1.43 1.11 5.91
C VAL A 29 -2.36 1.20 7.12
N LYS A 30 -2.48 2.39 7.71
CA LYS A 30 -3.44 2.66 8.78
C LYS A 30 -4.62 3.46 8.25
N PHE A 31 -5.82 2.93 8.44
CA PHE A 31 -7.07 3.65 8.20
C PHE A 31 -7.52 4.33 9.49
N GLN A 32 -7.52 5.66 9.49
CA GLN A 32 -7.96 6.46 10.63
C GLN A 32 -9.34 7.05 10.36
N ASN A 33 -10.25 6.90 11.31
CA ASN A 33 -11.59 7.44 11.20
C ASN A 33 -11.66 8.84 11.83
N LYS A 34 -12.17 9.83 11.09
CA LYS A 34 -12.46 11.17 11.64
C LYS A 34 -13.91 11.63 11.48
N ASN A 35 -14.78 10.95 10.72
CA ASN A 35 -16.18 11.37 10.53
C ASN A 35 -17.14 10.21 10.11
N PHE A 36 -18.06 9.89 11.03
CA PHE A 36 -19.47 9.41 11.03
C PHE A 36 -20.03 8.23 10.18
N ASP A 37 -20.77 7.36 10.90
CA ASP A 37 -22.08 6.67 10.70
C ASP A 37 -22.43 5.87 9.43
N LYS A 38 -21.53 5.69 8.46
CA LYS A 38 -21.82 4.82 7.29
C LYS A 38 -20.96 3.57 7.23
N PHE A 39 -21.62 2.41 7.14
CA PHE A 39 -21.02 1.15 6.69
C PHE A 39 -20.42 1.35 5.29
N ALA A 40 -19.17 0.93 5.10
CA ALA A 40 -18.48 1.00 3.82
C ALA A 40 -17.62 -0.24 3.65
N VAL A 41 -17.62 -0.78 2.43
CA VAL A 41 -16.73 -1.89 2.05
C VAL A 41 -15.72 -1.32 1.09
N ILE A 42 -14.51 -1.07 1.57
CA ILE A 42 -13.46 -0.43 0.79
C ILE A 42 -12.52 -1.51 0.29
N ARG A 43 -12.35 -1.62 -1.03
CA ARG A 43 -11.31 -2.45 -1.63
C ARG A 43 -10.10 -1.58 -1.88
N ILE A 44 -8.95 -2.05 -1.43
CA ILE A 44 -7.66 -1.39 -1.57
C ILE A 44 -6.78 -2.29 -2.42
N ILE A 45 -6.18 -1.69 -3.45
CA ILE A 45 -5.18 -2.31 -4.30
C ILE A 45 -3.90 -1.53 -4.06
N VAL A 46 -2.83 -2.25 -3.73
CA VAL A 46 -1.49 -1.68 -3.60
C VAL A 46 -0.63 -2.29 -4.66
N THR A 47 0.01 -1.48 -5.49
CA THR A 47 0.78 -1.93 -6.65
C THR A 47 2.17 -1.33 -6.62
N LEU A 48 3.18 -2.18 -6.79
CA LEU A 48 4.56 -1.76 -7.03
C LEU A 48 4.79 -1.69 -8.53
N VAL A 49 5.13 -0.52 -9.04
CA VAL A 49 5.48 -0.31 -10.45
C VAL A 49 6.85 0.32 -10.57
N ASP A 50 7.50 0.12 -11.72
CA ASP A 50 8.69 0.91 -12.09
C ASP A 50 8.33 2.11 -12.97
N ASN A 51 9.32 2.97 -13.22
CA ASN A 51 9.22 4.15 -14.08
C ASN A 51 8.86 3.85 -15.54
N THR A 52 8.93 2.60 -15.99
CA THR A 52 8.46 2.19 -17.32
C THR A 52 6.98 1.77 -17.32
N GLY A 53 6.33 1.76 -16.15
CA GLY A 53 4.98 1.28 -15.97
C GLY A 53 4.88 -0.24 -15.82
N CYS A 54 5.99 -0.97 -15.72
CA CYS A 54 5.95 -2.41 -15.46
C CYS A 54 5.47 -2.66 -14.04
N ILE A 55 4.46 -3.52 -13.88
CA ILE A 55 3.99 -3.98 -12.58
C ILE A 55 4.94 -5.06 -12.07
N HIS A 56 5.46 -4.88 -10.87
CA HIS A 56 6.35 -5.83 -10.20
C HIS A 56 5.57 -6.78 -9.29
N SER A 57 4.64 -6.24 -8.52
CA SER A 57 3.70 -7.00 -7.70
C SER A 57 2.50 -6.14 -7.33
N HIS A 58 1.43 -6.80 -6.90
CA HIS A 58 0.26 -6.13 -6.36
C HIS A 58 -0.33 -6.96 -5.23
N GLU A 59 -0.89 -6.26 -4.25
CA GLU A 59 -1.62 -6.82 -3.13
C GLU A 59 -3.01 -6.22 -3.07
N GLN A 60 -3.97 -7.03 -2.66
CA GLN A 60 -5.36 -6.60 -2.59
C GLN A 60 -5.98 -6.99 -1.28
N LEU A 61 -6.63 -6.02 -0.63
CA LEU A 61 -7.33 -6.24 0.62
C LEU A 61 -8.69 -5.56 0.63
N THR A 62 -9.59 -6.11 1.45
CA THR A 62 -10.91 -5.54 1.68
C THR A 62 -10.96 -5.05 3.11
N TYR A 63 -11.15 -3.75 3.27
CA TYR A 63 -11.41 -3.11 4.56
C TYR A 63 -12.92 -2.92 4.73
N ILE A 64 -13.50 -3.66 5.66
CA ILE A 64 -14.89 -3.46 6.07
C ILE A 64 -14.87 -2.44 7.21
N ARG A 65 -15.50 -1.29 6.97
CA ARG A 65 -15.65 -0.25 7.98
C ARG A 65 -16.72 -0.67 8.99
N ILE A 66 -16.28 -1.06 10.19
CA ILE A 66 -17.12 -1.33 11.36
C ILE A 66 -16.84 -0.23 12.39
N HIS A 67 -17.88 0.28 13.08
CA HIS A 67 -17.77 1.41 14.00
C HIS A 67 -16.63 1.26 15.03
N GLY A 68 -15.90 2.36 15.26
CA GLY A 68 -15.03 2.53 16.44
C GLY A 68 -13.61 1.96 16.36
N TYR A 69 -13.20 1.28 15.29
CA TYR A 69 -11.86 0.69 15.20
C TYR A 69 -10.98 1.23 14.05
N ASP A 70 -9.77 1.65 14.41
CA ASP A 70 -8.67 1.85 13.47
C ASP A 70 -8.11 0.47 13.08
N THR A 71 -8.09 0.16 11.78
CA THR A 71 -7.47 -1.07 11.28
C THR A 71 -6.13 -0.77 10.62
N LYS A 72 -5.15 -1.61 10.92
CA LYS A 72 -3.80 -1.57 10.33
C LYS A 72 -3.62 -2.81 9.45
N PHE A 73 -3.05 -2.60 8.28
CA PHE A 73 -2.66 -3.67 7.36
C PHE A 73 -1.16 -3.59 7.11
N ASN A 74 -0.48 -4.73 7.24
CA ASN A 74 0.91 -4.86 6.81
C ASN A 74 0.90 -5.52 5.43
N ILE A 75 1.46 -4.81 4.46
CA ILE A 75 1.46 -5.18 3.05
C ILE A 75 2.91 -5.34 2.62
N TYR A 76 3.18 -6.44 1.92
CA TYR A 76 4.50 -6.77 1.41
C TYR A 76 4.43 -6.89 -0.10
N LEU A 77 5.16 -6.02 -0.80
CA LEU A 77 5.29 -6.06 -2.25
C LEU A 77 6.68 -6.58 -2.60
N LEU A 78 6.78 -7.40 -3.64
CA LEU A 78 8.04 -7.97 -4.12
C LEU A 78 8.40 -7.35 -5.47
N TYR A 79 9.69 -7.09 -5.68
CA TYR A 79 10.19 -6.80 -7.02
C TYR A 79 10.04 -8.05 -7.89
N ARG A 80 9.72 -7.87 -9.16
CA ARG A 80 9.64 -8.98 -10.13
C ARG A 80 11.02 -9.58 -10.34
N ASP A 81 11.99 -8.70 -10.56
CA ASP A 81 13.39 -9.03 -10.72
C ASP A 81 14.08 -8.90 -9.35
N ARG A 82 14.77 -9.95 -8.93
CA ARG A 82 15.36 -10.08 -7.59
C ARG A 82 16.83 -10.51 -7.72
N PRO A 83 17.81 -9.65 -7.40
CA PRO A 83 17.68 -8.32 -6.80
C PRO A 83 17.03 -7.30 -7.75
N LYS A 84 16.45 -6.24 -7.16
CA LYS A 84 15.84 -5.16 -7.95
C LYS A 84 16.89 -4.48 -8.83
N ASP A 85 16.45 -4.01 -9.99
CA ASP A 85 17.30 -3.17 -10.84
C ASP A 85 17.47 -1.80 -10.18
N MET A 86 18.70 -1.48 -9.77
CA MET A 86 19.05 -0.23 -9.08
C MET A 86 19.06 0.99 -10.00
N THR A 87 18.99 0.79 -11.33
CA THR A 87 18.92 1.89 -12.30
C THR A 87 17.49 2.40 -12.52
N LYS A 88 16.49 1.67 -12.01
CA LYS A 88 15.08 2.02 -12.12
C LYS A 88 14.56 2.71 -10.88
N ASN A 89 13.60 3.60 -11.10
CA ASN A 89 12.81 4.20 -10.02
C ASN A 89 11.54 3.38 -9.83
N TYR A 90 11.15 3.19 -8.58
CA TYR A 90 9.97 2.41 -8.21
C TYR A 90 8.98 3.28 -7.47
N THR A 91 7.70 3.05 -7.73
CA THR A 91 6.60 3.78 -7.11
C THR A 91 5.58 2.78 -6.59
N VAL A 92 5.08 3.04 -5.38
CA VAL A 92 3.93 2.31 -4.84
C VAL A 92 2.69 3.14 -5.10
N HIS A 93 1.75 2.56 -5.85
CA HIS A 93 0.40 3.08 -6.03
C HIS A 93 -0.54 2.43 -5.04
N ILE A 94 -1.37 3.24 -4.40
CA ILE A 94 -2.44 2.77 -3.52
C ILE A 94 -3.74 3.33 -4.08
N ASP A 95 -4.59 2.43 -4.57
CA ASP A 95 -5.92 2.73 -5.09
C ASP A 95 -6.97 2.19 -4.12
N ALA A 96 -7.93 3.04 -3.74
CA ALA A 96 -9.02 2.66 -2.85
C ALA A 96 -10.38 3.06 -3.42
N TYR A 97 -11.29 2.08 -3.48
CA TYR A 97 -12.65 2.27 -3.96
C TYR A 97 -13.68 1.69 -3.00
N ASP A 98 -14.78 2.41 -2.83
CA ASP A 98 -15.93 1.93 -2.06
C ASP A 98 -16.76 1.02 -2.96
N LYS A 99 -16.85 -0.27 -2.60
CA LYS A 99 -17.65 -1.27 -3.33
C LYS A 99 -19.14 -0.98 -3.27
N VAL A 100 -19.63 -0.31 -2.23
CA VAL A 100 -21.07 -0.06 -2.06
C VAL A 100 -21.51 1.09 -2.96
N ASN A 101 -20.68 2.13 -3.06
CA ASN A 101 -21.02 3.33 -3.85
C ASN A 101 -20.29 3.40 -5.21
N LEU A 102 -19.39 2.47 -5.53
CA LEU A 102 -18.53 2.43 -6.73
C LEU A 102 -17.72 3.72 -7.00
N LEU A 103 -17.51 4.55 -5.97
CA LEU A 103 -16.73 5.78 -6.07
C LEU A 103 -15.26 5.49 -5.82
N SER A 104 -14.38 5.99 -6.71
CA SER A 104 -12.94 6.10 -6.43
C SER A 104 -12.74 7.18 -5.37
N ILE A 105 -12.05 6.84 -4.28
CA ILE A 105 -11.91 7.75 -3.14
C ILE A 105 -10.48 8.28 -3.00
N LEU A 106 -9.47 7.57 -3.51
CA LEU A 106 -8.08 7.99 -3.36
C LEU A 106 -7.13 7.27 -4.32
N GLN A 107 -6.18 8.03 -4.87
CA GLN A 107 -4.95 7.54 -5.50
C GLN A 107 -3.77 8.23 -4.79
N VAL A 108 -2.89 7.44 -4.17
CA VAL A 108 -1.65 7.96 -3.54
C VAL A 108 -0.45 7.31 -4.21
N GLY A 109 0.49 8.13 -4.70
CA GLY A 109 1.79 7.68 -5.17
C GLY A 109 2.87 7.96 -4.13
N TYR A 110 3.64 6.93 -3.77
CA TYR A 110 4.86 7.08 -2.97
C TYR A 110 6.08 6.77 -3.83
N TYR A 111 7.02 7.72 -3.89
CA TYR A 111 8.31 7.54 -4.55
C TYR A 111 9.30 6.84 -3.60
N GLN A 112 9.99 5.82 -4.10
CA GLN A 112 11.09 5.15 -3.39
C GLN A 112 12.46 5.57 -3.89
#